data_AF-A0A3P5X7Q6-F1
#
_entry.id   AF-A0A3P5X7Q6-F1
#
_cell.length_a   1.000
_cell.length_b   1.000
_cell.length_c   1.000
_cell.angle_alpha   90.00
_cell.angle_beta   90.00
_cell.angle_gamma   90.00
#
_symmetry.space_group_name_H-M   'P 1'
#
loop_
_entity.id
_entity.type
_entity.pdbx_description
1 polymer ?
#
loop_
_entity_poly.entity_id
_entity_poly.type
_entity_poly.pdbx_seq_one_letter_code
_entity_poly.pdbx_strand_id
1 'polypeptide(L)'
;MVKQPVSVNGVVRWKDVGLAEQAKSEQKERKMVVLRHEIGDVLRDVRQRQGRTLREVSHSARVSLGYLSEVERGQKEASSELLSSICSALDVPLSSMLREVSDRVAVAEGVTVPDTVPQEFSQRYGRDLERDLTKELNDELATGLLSGAR
;
A
#
# COMPACT_ATOMS: atom_id res chain seq x y z
N MET A 1 -13.98 12.42 37.30
CA MET A 1 -14.49 11.08 36.90
C MET A 1 -16.00 11.18 36.88
N VAL A 2 -16.64 11.17 35.70
CA VAL A 2 -18.10 11.29 35.63
C VAL A 2 -18.66 9.87 35.77
N LYS A 3 -19.50 9.63 36.78
CA LYS A 3 -20.19 8.34 36.94
C LYS A 3 -21.59 8.47 36.35
N GLN A 4 -21.96 7.56 35.47
CA GLN A 4 -23.32 7.51 34.92
C GLN A 4 -24.05 6.26 35.43
N PRO A 5 -25.31 6.38 35.84
CA PRO A 5 -26.13 5.24 36.20
C PRO A 5 -26.53 4.48 34.93
N VAL A 6 -26.20 3.18 34.89
CA VAL A 6 -26.63 2.26 33.82
C VAL A 6 -27.52 1.17 34.42
N SER A 7 -28.64 0.88 33.75
CA SER A 7 -29.58 -0.16 34.18
C SER A 7 -29.27 -1.46 33.44
N VAL A 8 -28.92 -2.51 34.19
CA VAL A 8 -28.69 -3.86 33.64
C VAL A 8 -29.59 -4.83 34.40
N ASN A 9 -30.53 -5.45 33.70
CA ASN A 9 -31.51 -6.39 34.27
C ASN A 9 -32.26 -5.81 35.50
N GLY A 10 -32.64 -4.53 35.45
CA GLY A 10 -33.39 -3.86 36.54
C GLY A 10 -32.54 -3.43 37.74
N VAL A 11 -31.22 -3.66 37.73
CA VAL A 11 -30.30 -3.20 38.77
C VAL A 11 -29.53 -1.97 38.28
N VAL A 12 -29.65 -0.85 38.99
CA VAL A 12 -28.89 0.37 38.70
C VAL A 12 -27.44 0.17 39.17
N ARG A 13 -26.51 0.12 38.23
CA ARG A 13 -25.07 0.07 38.49
C ARG A 13 -24.44 1.41 38.12
N TRP A 14 -23.52 1.87 38.96
CA TRP A 14 -22.76 3.10 38.72
C TRP A 14 -21.47 2.74 37.99
N LYS A 15 -21.35 3.11 36.71
CA LYS A 15 -20.13 2.88 35.94
C LYS A 15 -19.29 4.15 35.91
N ASP A 16 -18.00 4.03 36.19
CA ASP A 16 -17.02 5.09 35.93
C ASP A 16 -16.94 5.30 34.41
N VAL A 17 -17.23 6.52 33.94
CA VAL A 17 -17.09 6.91 32.54
C VAL A 17 -15.96 7.94 32.48
N GLY A 18 -14.75 7.45 32.20
CA GLY A 18 -13.56 8.28 32.02
C GLY A 18 -13.24 8.49 30.54
N LEU A 19 -12.73 9.68 30.18
CA LEU A 19 -12.13 9.96 28.86
C LEU A 19 -11.06 8.92 28.46
N ALA A 20 -10.39 8.31 29.45
CA ALA A 20 -9.40 7.26 29.27
C ALA A 20 -9.99 5.91 28.79
N GLU A 21 -11.30 5.67 28.99
CA GLU A 21 -11.98 4.45 28.54
C GLU A 21 -12.38 4.57 27.05
N GLN A 22 -12.69 5.78 26.59
CA GLN A 22 -12.92 6.10 25.17
C GLN A 22 -11.62 5.99 24.35
N ALA A 23 -10.50 6.53 24.84
CA ALA A 23 -9.20 6.40 24.18
C ALA A 23 -8.70 4.93 24.11
N LYS A 24 -9.05 4.11 25.12
CA LYS A 24 -8.74 2.67 25.12
C LYS A 24 -9.62 1.87 24.14
N SER A 25 -10.85 2.29 23.83
CA SER A 25 -11.67 1.65 22.78
C SER A 25 -11.23 2.02 21.37
N GLU A 26 -10.73 3.24 21.16
CA GLU A 26 -10.21 3.69 19.85
C GLU A 26 -8.89 3.00 19.47
N GLN A 27 -8.05 2.66 20.45
CA GLN A 27 -6.81 1.89 20.22
C GLN A 27 -7.04 0.38 20.10
N LYS A 28 -8.17 -0.16 20.61
CA LYS A 28 -8.44 -1.59 20.72
C LYS A 28 -8.76 -2.29 19.39
N GLU A 29 -8.98 -1.56 18.31
CA GLU A 29 -9.35 -2.14 17.01
C GLU A 29 -8.44 -1.69 15.85
N ARG A 30 -7.16 -1.37 16.11
CA ARG A 30 -6.14 -1.53 15.06
C ARG A 30 -6.06 -3.02 14.72
N LYS A 31 -6.95 -3.46 13.83
CA LYS A 31 -7.11 -4.82 13.37
C LYS A 31 -5.73 -5.28 12.89
N MET A 32 -5.20 -6.35 13.49
CA MET A 32 -3.91 -6.91 13.09
C MET A 32 -3.95 -7.18 11.58
N VAL A 33 -3.12 -6.47 10.83
CA VAL A 33 -3.01 -6.65 9.38
C VAL A 33 -2.31 -7.97 9.14
N VAL A 34 -2.94 -8.82 8.34
CA VAL A 34 -2.38 -10.10 7.94
C VAL A 34 -1.97 -9.96 6.48
N LEU A 35 -0.66 -9.87 6.25
CA LEU A 35 -0.08 -9.51 4.95
C LEU A 35 -0.60 -10.38 3.79
N ARG A 36 -0.74 -11.70 3.99
CA ARG A 36 -1.27 -12.59 2.95
C ARG A 36 -2.70 -12.28 2.50
N HIS A 37 -3.54 -11.67 3.35
CA HIS A 37 -4.87 -11.23 2.93
C HIS A 37 -4.75 -10.04 1.97
N GLU A 38 -3.95 -9.03 2.32
CA GLU A 38 -3.73 -7.86 1.47
C GLU A 38 -3.08 -8.23 0.13
N ILE A 39 -2.10 -9.14 0.15
CA ILE A 39 -1.51 -9.72 -1.08
C ILE A 39 -2.59 -10.44 -1.90
N GLY A 40 -3.38 -11.30 -1.26
CA GLY A 40 -4.43 -12.06 -1.93
C GLY A 40 -5.47 -11.17 -2.60
N ASP A 41 -5.91 -10.11 -1.92
CA ASP A 41 -6.88 -9.14 -2.42
C ASP A 41 -6.32 -8.33 -3.60
N VAL A 42 -5.05 -7.87 -3.52
CA VAL A 42 -4.40 -7.19 -4.66
C VAL A 42 -4.31 -8.11 -5.87
N LEU A 43 -3.84 -9.36 -5.70
CA LEU A 43 -3.74 -10.32 -6.80
C LEU A 43 -5.11 -10.58 -7.45
N ARG A 44 -6.14 -10.75 -6.61
CA ARG A 44 -7.52 -10.94 -7.05
C ARG A 44 -8.03 -9.74 -7.83
N ASP A 45 -7.80 -8.53 -7.34
CA ASP A 45 -8.24 -7.29 -7.99
C ASP A 45 -7.55 -7.08 -9.34
N VAL A 46 -6.23 -7.29 -9.41
CA VAL A 46 -5.49 -7.22 -10.68
C VAL A 46 -6.08 -8.21 -11.67
N ARG A 47 -6.29 -9.47 -11.26
CA ARG A 47 -6.88 -10.50 -12.12
C ARG A 47 -8.28 -10.12 -12.59
N GLN A 48 -9.14 -9.62 -11.69
CA GLN A 48 -10.51 -9.23 -12.01
C GLN A 48 -10.57 -8.00 -12.92
N ARG A 49 -9.70 -7.00 -12.72
CA ARG A 49 -9.56 -5.84 -13.62
C ARG A 49 -9.20 -6.27 -15.06
N GLN A 50 -8.43 -7.36 -15.21
CA GLN A 50 -8.10 -7.94 -16.51
C GLN A 50 -9.22 -8.82 -17.10
N GLY A 51 -10.31 -9.07 -16.35
CA GLY A 51 -11.38 -9.98 -16.78
C GLY A 51 -10.97 -11.45 -16.86
N ARG A 52 -9.87 -11.84 -16.21
CA ARG A 52 -9.29 -13.18 -16.33
C ARG A 52 -9.80 -14.14 -15.26
N THR A 53 -9.94 -15.41 -15.63
CA THR A 53 -10.38 -16.45 -14.71
C THR A 53 -9.23 -16.99 -13.87
N LEU A 54 -9.53 -17.57 -12.70
CA LEU A 54 -8.54 -18.30 -11.88
C LEU A 54 -7.84 -19.39 -12.71
N ARG A 55 -8.58 -20.08 -13.59
CA ARG A 55 -8.05 -21.14 -14.44
C ARG A 55 -6.97 -20.62 -15.38
N GLU A 56 -7.24 -19.54 -16.10
CA GLU A 56 -6.28 -18.92 -17.02
C GLU A 56 -4.99 -18.51 -16.31
N VAL A 57 -5.10 -17.79 -15.19
CA VAL A 57 -3.92 -17.30 -14.46
C VAL A 57 -3.15 -18.44 -13.83
N SER A 58 -3.83 -19.40 -13.20
CA SER A 58 -3.18 -20.57 -12.59
C SER A 58 -2.39 -21.39 -13.62
N HIS A 59 -2.92 -21.53 -14.84
CA HIS A 59 -2.24 -22.22 -15.92
C HIS A 59 -0.95 -21.49 -16.35
N SER A 60 -1.03 -20.18 -16.61
CA SER A 60 0.13 -19.35 -16.95
C SER A 60 1.19 -19.31 -15.82
N ALA A 61 0.75 -19.26 -14.56
CA ALA A 61 1.61 -19.22 -13.39
C ALA A 61 2.17 -20.60 -12.98
N ARG A 62 1.77 -21.68 -13.66
CA ARG A 62 2.16 -23.08 -13.36
C ARG A 62 1.84 -23.50 -11.92
N VAL A 63 0.72 -23.04 -11.39
CA VAL A 63 0.20 -23.43 -10.07
C VAL A 63 -1.17 -24.09 -10.22
N SER A 64 -1.62 -24.80 -9.19
CA SER A 64 -2.98 -25.34 -9.22
C SER A 64 -4.01 -24.22 -9.06
N LEU A 65 -5.17 -24.37 -9.70
CA LEU A 65 -6.32 -23.46 -9.54
C LEU A 65 -6.71 -23.32 -8.07
N GLY A 66 -6.73 -24.45 -7.34
CA GLY A 66 -7.03 -24.48 -5.91
C GLY A 66 -6.03 -23.66 -5.10
N TYR A 67 -4.74 -23.82 -5.38
CA TYR A 67 -3.69 -23.06 -4.69
C TYR A 67 -3.82 -21.55 -4.95
N LEU A 68 -4.01 -21.12 -6.21
CA LEU A 68 -4.22 -19.71 -6.52
C LEU A 68 -5.47 -19.16 -5.81
N SER A 69 -6.55 -19.96 -5.76
CA SER A 69 -7.77 -19.58 -5.05
C SER A 69 -7.56 -19.44 -3.54
N GLU A 70 -6.74 -20.29 -2.92
CA GLU A 70 -6.39 -20.17 -1.50
C GLU A 70 -5.52 -18.95 -1.23
N VAL A 71 -4.57 -18.64 -2.12
CA VAL A 71 -3.72 -17.44 -2.05
C VAL A 71 -4.56 -16.17 -2.15
N GLU A 72 -5.47 -16.08 -3.13
CA GLU A 72 -6.35 -14.90 -3.29
C GLU A 72 -7.31 -14.68 -2.13
N ARG A 73 -7.58 -15.72 -1.32
CA ARG A 73 -8.38 -15.61 -0.08
C ARG A 73 -7.51 -15.40 1.16
N GLY A 74 -6.19 -15.25 0.99
CA GLY A 74 -5.18 -15.20 2.05
C GLY A 74 -5.25 -16.39 3.01
N GLN A 75 -5.53 -17.58 2.49
CA GLN A 75 -5.48 -18.85 3.25
C GLN A 75 -4.09 -19.49 3.19
N LYS A 76 -3.21 -19.02 2.29
CA LYS A 76 -1.84 -19.51 2.11
C LYS A 76 -0.85 -18.36 2.10
N GLU A 77 0.30 -18.61 2.69
CA GLU A 77 1.51 -17.83 2.45
C GLU A 77 2.13 -18.33 1.14
N ALA A 78 2.28 -17.44 0.16
CA ALA A 78 2.96 -17.75 -1.10
C ALA A 78 4.45 -17.47 -0.95
N SER A 79 5.31 -18.33 -1.50
CA SER A 79 6.74 -18.04 -1.56
C SER A 79 7.01 -16.87 -2.51
N SER A 80 8.16 -16.23 -2.38
CA SER A 80 8.57 -15.14 -3.27
C SER A 80 8.61 -15.57 -4.75
N GLU A 81 9.03 -16.81 -5.04
CA GLU A 81 9.05 -17.39 -6.38
C GLU A 81 7.63 -17.59 -6.94
N LEU A 82 6.68 -18.04 -6.10
CA LEU A 82 5.28 -18.20 -6.50
C LEU A 82 4.62 -16.84 -6.73
N LEU A 83 4.87 -15.85 -5.87
CA LEU A 83 4.39 -14.49 -6.08
C LEU A 83 4.93 -13.90 -7.39
N SER A 84 6.22 -14.08 -7.66
CA SER A 84 6.83 -13.66 -8.93
C SER A 84 6.19 -14.35 -10.15
N SER A 85 5.91 -15.66 -10.04
CA SER A 85 5.26 -16.44 -11.10
C SER A 85 3.82 -15.98 -11.38
N ILE A 86 3.06 -15.68 -10.32
CA ILE A 86 1.70 -15.14 -10.44
C ILE A 86 1.71 -13.72 -11.00
N CYS A 87 2.62 -12.84 -10.53
CA CYS A 87 2.75 -11.48 -11.06
C CYS A 87 3.12 -11.48 -12.54
N SER A 88 4.05 -12.35 -12.94
CA SER A 88 4.43 -12.55 -14.34
C SER A 88 3.25 -13.06 -15.18
N ALA A 89 2.48 -14.01 -14.64
CA ALA A 89 1.28 -14.51 -15.30
C ALA A 89 0.19 -13.44 -15.46
N LEU A 90 0.13 -12.46 -14.55
CA LEU A 90 -0.76 -11.30 -14.58
C LEU A 90 -0.16 -10.10 -15.32
N ASP A 91 1.05 -10.20 -15.92
CA ASP A 91 1.73 -9.08 -16.58
C ASP A 91 1.81 -7.81 -15.71
N VAL A 92 2.06 -7.99 -14.41
CA VAL A 92 2.24 -6.89 -13.45
C VAL A 92 3.64 -6.96 -12.84
N PRO A 93 4.41 -5.85 -12.82
CA PRO A 93 5.67 -5.83 -12.10
C PRO A 93 5.47 -6.09 -10.60
N LEU A 94 6.30 -6.94 -10.00
CA LEU A 94 6.22 -7.25 -8.57
C LEU A 94 6.27 -6.00 -7.68
N SER A 95 7.08 -5.00 -8.06
CA SER A 95 7.16 -3.71 -7.34
C SER A 95 5.85 -2.93 -7.37
N SER A 96 5.10 -2.99 -8.47
CA SER A 96 3.80 -2.33 -8.59
C SER A 96 2.75 -3.04 -7.75
N MET A 97 2.76 -4.38 -7.76
CA MET A 97 1.90 -5.18 -6.88
C MET A 97 2.18 -4.88 -5.40
N LEU A 98 3.45 -4.86 -4.99
CA LEU A 98 3.85 -4.55 -3.61
C LEU A 98 3.52 -3.12 -3.18
N ARG A 99 3.51 -2.16 -4.12
CA ARG A 99 3.03 -0.80 -3.85
C ARG A 99 1.53 -0.81 -3.52
N GLU A 100 0.71 -1.45 -4.34
CA GLU A 100 -0.73 -1.56 -4.05
C GLU A 100 -0.99 -2.28 -2.71
N VAL A 101 -0.19 -3.30 -2.36
CA VAL A 101 -0.25 -3.95 -1.04
C VAL A 101 0.12 -2.97 0.07
N SER A 102 1.21 -2.22 -0.11
CA SER A 102 1.65 -1.20 0.86
C SER A 102 0.58 -0.15 1.11
N ASP A 103 -0.10 0.32 0.06
CA ASP A 103 -1.17 1.32 0.18
C ASP A 103 -2.34 0.77 1.00
N ARG A 104 -2.71 -0.49 0.79
CA ARG A 104 -3.77 -1.16 1.56
C ARG A 104 -3.40 -1.37 3.03
N VAL A 105 -2.16 -1.81 3.28
CA VAL A 105 -1.63 -1.95 4.64
C VAL A 105 -1.64 -0.60 5.35
N ALA A 106 -1.19 0.47 4.69
CA ALA A 106 -1.20 1.82 5.25
C ALA A 106 -2.61 2.28 5.62
N VAL A 107 -3.60 2.07 4.74
CA VAL A 107 -5.02 2.34 5.05
C VAL A 107 -5.49 1.54 6.26
N ALA A 108 -5.18 0.24 6.33
CA ALA A 108 -5.57 -0.62 7.44
C ALA A 108 -4.90 -0.22 8.77
N GLU A 109 -3.69 0.33 8.72
CA GLU A 109 -2.97 0.85 9.89
C GLU A 109 -3.39 2.27 10.29
N GLY A 110 -4.23 2.92 9.48
CA GLY A 110 -4.59 4.33 9.63
C GLY A 110 -3.41 5.27 9.37
N VAL A 111 -2.42 4.81 8.60
CA VAL A 111 -1.26 5.58 8.18
C VAL A 111 -1.58 6.22 6.82
N THR A 112 -1.48 7.54 6.76
CA THR A 112 -1.50 8.26 5.48
C THR A 112 -0.06 8.43 5.02
N VAL A 113 0.32 7.75 3.95
CA VAL A 113 1.62 7.97 3.29
C VAL A 113 1.40 9.07 2.24
N PRO A 114 1.99 10.26 2.38
CA PRO A 114 1.86 11.29 1.36
C PRO A 114 2.61 10.86 0.10
N ASP A 115 1.94 10.86 -1.05
CA ASP A 115 2.56 10.66 -2.38
C ASP A 115 3.38 11.87 -2.86
N THR A 116 3.61 12.83 -1.97
CA THR A 116 4.32 14.07 -2.26
C THR A 116 5.58 14.17 -1.44
N VAL A 117 6.58 14.80 -2.02
CA VAL A 117 7.80 15.16 -1.31
C VAL A 117 7.46 16.24 -0.28
N PRO A 118 7.89 16.11 0.99
CA PRO A 118 7.74 17.19 1.96
C PRO A 118 8.25 18.52 1.40
N GLN A 119 7.49 19.59 1.60
CA GLN A 119 7.75 20.88 0.96
C GLN A 119 9.16 21.41 1.28
N GLU A 120 9.67 21.12 2.49
CA GLU A 120 11.04 21.44 2.92
C GLU A 120 12.12 20.77 2.06
N PHE A 121 11.91 19.53 1.63
CA PHE A 121 12.83 18.83 0.73
C PHE A 121 12.72 19.37 -0.69
N SER A 122 11.52 19.65 -1.19
CA SER A 122 11.34 20.30 -2.48
C SER A 122 12.03 21.66 -2.54
N GLN A 123 11.92 22.47 -1.48
CA GLN A 123 12.55 23.79 -1.40
C GLN A 123 14.08 23.72 -1.28
N ARG A 124 14.59 22.74 -0.53
CA ARG A 124 16.02 22.58 -0.28
C ARG A 124 16.75 22.00 -1.50
N TYR A 125 16.21 20.95 -2.10
CA TYR A 125 16.89 20.21 -3.17
C TYR A 125 16.41 20.58 -4.58
N GLY A 126 15.19 21.13 -4.73
CA GLY A 126 14.70 21.59 -6.03
C GLY A 126 15.52 22.77 -6.58
N ARG A 127 15.98 23.67 -5.70
CA ARG A 127 16.84 24.80 -6.09
C ARG A 127 18.23 24.37 -6.54
N ASP A 128 18.78 23.32 -5.95
CA ASP A 128 20.09 22.79 -6.35
C ASP A 128 20.01 22.13 -7.74
N LEU A 129 18.96 21.34 -8.00
CA LEU A 129 18.73 20.74 -9.32
C LEU A 129 18.51 21.79 -10.42
N GLU A 130 17.71 22.82 -10.15
CA GLU A 130 17.47 23.91 -11.10
C GLU A 130 18.77 24.68 -11.40
N ARG A 131 19.58 24.97 -10.38
CA ARG A 131 20.87 25.66 -10.54
C ARG A 131 21.87 24.83 -11.33
N ASP A 132 21.94 23.53 -11.07
CA ASP A 132 22.89 22.63 -11.73
C ASP A 132 22.51 22.41 -13.21
N LEU A 133 21.22 22.21 -13.52
CA LEU A 133 20.72 22.16 -14.91
C LEU A 133 20.97 23.48 -15.66
N THR A 134 20.72 24.61 -15.00
CA THR A 134 20.95 25.94 -15.62
C THR A 134 22.43 26.17 -15.89
N LYS A 135 23.30 25.69 -15.00
CA LYS A 135 24.76 25.79 -15.17
C LYS A 135 25.24 24.89 -16.32
N GLU A 136 24.78 23.63 -16.39
CA GLU A 136 25.11 22.73 -17.49
C GLU A 136 24.67 23.28 -18.84
N LEU A 137 23.42 23.77 -18.96
CA LEU A 137 22.94 24.42 -20.19
C LEU A 137 23.78 25.65 -20.57
N ASN A 138 24.12 26.50 -19.60
CA ASN A 138 24.95 27.67 -19.86
C ASN A 138 26.38 27.29 -20.27
N ASP A 139 26.96 26.26 -19.65
CA ASP A 139 28.29 25.77 -19.97
C ASP A 139 28.31 25.12 -21.37
N GLU A 140 27.26 24.38 -21.77
CA GLU A 140 27.09 23.82 -23.13
C GLU A 140 26.91 24.92 -24.19
N LEU A 141 26.13 25.95 -23.88
CA LEU A 141 25.95 27.12 -24.76
C LEU A 141 27.25 27.93 -24.88
N ALA A 142 28.01 28.08 -23.79
CA ALA A 142 29.27 28.82 -23.76
C ALA A 142 30.41 28.06 -24.46
N THR A 143 30.42 26.73 -24.43
CA THR A 143 31.42 25.89 -25.11
C THR A 143 31.11 25.63 -26.58
N GLY A 144 29.97 26.11 -27.10
CA GLY A 144 29.63 26.07 -28.53
C GLY A 144 29.24 24.69 -29.07
N LEU A 145 28.98 23.72 -28.18
CA LEU A 145 28.64 22.34 -28.55
C LEU A 145 27.27 22.21 -29.26
N LEU A 146 26.38 23.21 -29.13
CA LEU A 146 25.09 23.27 -29.84
C LEU A 146 25.15 23.96 -31.22
N SER A 147 26.34 24.32 -31.73
CA SER A 147 26.51 24.95 -33.05
C SER A 147 26.38 23.99 -34.26
N GLY A 148 25.93 22.74 -34.06
CA GLY A 148 25.93 21.69 -35.07
C GLY A 148 24.54 21.26 -35.54
N ALA A 149 23.73 22.17 -36.09
CA ALA A 149 22.54 21.81 -36.86
C ALA A 149 22.42 22.70 -38.12
N ARG A 150 23.09 22.27 -39.19
CA ARG A 150 22.70 22.52 -40.58
C ARG A 150 22.51 21.18 -41.26
#